data_AF-E0NZK8-F1
#
_entry.id   AF-E0NZK8-F1
#
_cell.length_a   1.000
_cell.length_b   1.000
_cell.length_c   1.000
_cell.angle_alpha   90.00
_cell.angle_beta   90.00
_cell.angle_gamma   90.00
#
_symmetry.space_group_name_H-M   'P 1'
#
loop_
_entity.id
_entity.type
_entity.pdbx_description
1 polymer ?
#
loop_
_entity_poly.entity_id
_entity_poly.type
_entity_poly.pdbx_seq_one_letter_code
_entity_poly.pdbx_strand_id
1 'polypeptide(L)'
;MDITIKKIKAAKGKLVFEYDKKEDEESLISTHTSKFEEEPEPSFWSAFGYLRADVCRILEVDPGQYARRIVPTGVSYSTGTDGYEGAIITCEYHMPKSGTTTTINTPLLRFPQADEQVGLPSYFSEETEEHLRDLIHEAVRYLEGHRGQGGLFDDEGQNPRNVTPEDSPVRLAAVGQSGSDMKQIAG
;
A
#
# COMPACT_ATOMS: atom_id res chain seq x y z
N MET A 1 -13.98 5.85 -7.03
CA MET A 1 -12.58 5.81 -7.50
C MET A 1 -12.07 4.39 -7.37
N ASP A 2 -11.80 3.77 -8.51
CA ASP A 2 -11.29 2.40 -8.60
C ASP A 2 -9.86 2.42 -9.13
N ILE A 3 -8.97 1.72 -8.43
CA ILE A 3 -7.57 1.54 -8.83
C ILE A 3 -7.35 0.06 -9.15
N THR A 4 -6.90 -0.23 -10.37
CA THR A 4 -6.48 -1.58 -10.78
C THR A 4 -4.97 -1.60 -10.95
N ILE A 5 -4.28 -2.30 -10.04
CA ILE A 5 -2.83 -2.41 -10.07
C ILE A 5 -2.40 -3.33 -11.21
N LYS A 6 -1.56 -2.81 -12.12
CA LYS A 6 -0.91 -3.60 -13.17
C LYS A 6 0.49 -4.05 -12.78
N LYS A 7 1.19 -3.25 -11.98
CA LYS A 7 2.55 -3.56 -11.58
C LYS A 7 2.94 -2.86 -10.31
N ILE A 8 3.70 -3.58 -9.49
CA ILE A 8 4.37 -3.06 -8.31
C ILE A 8 5.85 -3.39 -8.46
N LYS A 9 6.72 -2.42 -8.21
CA LYS A 9 8.18 -2.64 -8.18
C LYS A 9 8.78 -1.91 -7.00
N ALA A 10 9.44 -2.67 -6.13
CA ALA A 10 10.21 -2.19 -5.00
C ALA A 10 11.69 -2.52 -5.23
N ALA A 11 12.49 -1.52 -5.58
CA ALA A 11 13.91 -1.71 -5.82
C ALA A 11 14.71 -0.46 -5.43
N LYS A 12 15.83 -0.67 -4.71
CA LYS A 12 16.80 0.37 -4.36
C LYS A 12 16.18 1.58 -3.64
N GLY A 13 15.29 1.33 -2.69
CA GLY A 13 14.60 2.39 -1.93
C GLY A 13 13.58 3.18 -2.74
N LYS A 14 13.17 2.69 -3.92
CA LYS A 14 12.14 3.32 -4.75
C LYS A 14 10.98 2.36 -4.95
N LEU A 15 9.77 2.90 -4.86
CA LEU A 15 8.54 2.23 -5.24
C LEU A 15 8.07 2.76 -6.58
N VAL A 16 7.68 1.87 -7.48
CA VAL A 16 7.07 2.19 -8.77
C VAL A 16 5.79 1.40 -8.91
N PHE A 17 4.72 2.10 -9.23
CA PHE A 17 3.40 1.53 -9.47
C PHE A 17 2.97 1.86 -10.89
N GLU A 18 2.50 0.85 -11.62
CA GLU A 18 1.75 1.02 -12.86
C GLU A 18 0.31 0.56 -12.56
N TYR A 19 -0.67 1.41 -12.84
CA TYR A 19 -2.07 1.13 -12.50
C TYR A 19 -3.03 1.86 -13.42
N ASP A 20 -4.22 1.32 -13.54
CA ASP A 20 -5.36 2.00 -14.15
C ASP A 20 -6.21 2.65 -13.07
N LYS A 21 -6.70 3.85 -13.37
CA LYS A 21 -7.57 4.63 -12.48
C LYS A 21 -8.87 4.98 -13.21
N LYS A 22 -9.99 4.76 -12.52
CA LYS A 22 -11.33 5.17 -12.94
C LYS A 22 -11.96 5.98 -11.81
N GLU A 23 -12.31 7.24 -12.06
CA GLU A 23 -12.88 8.10 -11.01
C GLU A 23 -14.30 7.62 -10.62
N ASP A 24 -15.17 7.51 -11.61
CA ASP A 24 -16.58 7.08 -11.48
C ASP A 24 -16.98 6.13 -12.62
N GLU A 25 -18.14 5.47 -12.53
CA GLU A 25 -18.58 4.43 -13.49
C GLU A 25 -18.63 4.88 -14.96
N GLU A 26 -18.98 6.15 -15.22
CA GLU A 26 -19.05 6.73 -16.57
C GLU A 26 -17.71 7.31 -17.05
N SER A 27 -16.70 7.39 -16.17
CA SER A 27 -15.40 7.95 -16.50
C SER A 27 -14.57 7.00 -17.37
N LEU A 28 -13.78 7.58 -18.27
CA LEU A 28 -12.76 6.84 -19.02
C LEU A 28 -11.68 6.32 -18.07
N ILE A 29 -11.18 5.12 -18.36
CA ILE A 29 -10.03 4.55 -17.66
C ILE A 29 -8.77 5.28 -18.10
N SER A 30 -7.95 5.71 -17.13
CA SER A 30 -6.66 6.34 -17.36
C SER A 30 -5.52 5.48 -16.81
N THR A 31 -4.45 5.30 -17.58
CA THR A 31 -3.28 4.53 -17.15
C THR A 31 -2.21 5.45 -16.59
N HIS A 32 -1.71 5.12 -15.40
CA HIS A 32 -0.74 5.92 -14.65
C HIS A 32 0.53 5.13 -14.36
N THR A 33 1.63 5.87 -14.21
CA THR A 33 2.87 5.35 -13.63
C THR A 33 3.35 6.34 -12.58
N SER A 34 3.41 5.90 -11.33
CA SER A 34 3.84 6.71 -10.20
C SER A 34 5.13 6.15 -9.61
N LYS A 35 6.04 7.04 -9.20
CA LYS A 35 7.34 6.68 -8.61
C LYS A 35 7.49 7.44 -7.30
N PHE A 36 7.90 6.73 -6.26
CA PHE A 36 8.02 7.27 -4.91
C PHE A 36 9.34 6.87 -4.27
N GLU A 37 9.82 7.74 -3.39
CA GLU A 37 10.97 7.49 -2.50
C GLU A 37 10.54 7.41 -1.03
N GLU A 38 9.29 7.78 -0.72
CA GLU A 38 8.70 7.66 0.61
C GLU A 38 8.42 6.19 0.96
N GLU A 39 8.61 5.84 2.23
CA GLU A 39 8.40 4.47 2.70
C GLU A 39 6.89 4.16 2.87
N PRO A 40 6.46 2.95 2.47
CA PRO A 40 5.11 2.48 2.75
C PRO A 40 4.99 2.02 4.21
N GLU A 41 3.77 1.71 4.63
CA GLU A 41 3.53 1.07 5.92
C GLU A 41 4.27 -0.28 6.04
N PRO A 42 4.66 -0.73 7.25
CA PRO A 42 5.33 -2.01 7.46
C PRO A 42 4.55 -3.24 6.93
N SER A 43 3.21 -3.14 6.86
CA SER A 43 2.33 -4.15 6.28
C SER A 43 2.62 -4.41 4.80
N PHE A 44 2.94 -3.37 4.03
CA PHE A 44 3.33 -3.51 2.62
C PHE A 44 4.59 -4.39 2.47
N TRP A 45 5.60 -4.14 3.30
CA TRP A 45 6.83 -4.93 3.29
C TRP A 45 6.62 -6.36 3.77
N SER A 46 5.67 -6.57 4.69
CA SER A 46 5.29 -7.90 5.16
C SER A 46 4.65 -8.71 4.04
N ALA A 47 3.68 -8.11 3.31
CA ALA A 47 3.06 -8.74 2.13
C ALA A 47 4.11 -9.10 1.05
N PHE A 48 5.03 -8.18 0.75
CA PHE A 48 6.17 -8.46 -0.15
C PHE A 48 7.07 -9.59 0.35
N GLY A 49 7.27 -9.67 1.66
CA GLY A 49 8.12 -10.65 2.33
C GLY A 49 7.57 -12.08 2.23
N TYR A 50 6.25 -12.25 2.32
CA TYR A 50 5.61 -13.57 2.25
C TYR A 50 5.82 -14.24 0.88
N LEU A 51 5.84 -13.46 -0.20
CA LEU A 51 6.09 -13.95 -1.57
C LEU A 51 7.42 -14.71 -1.74
N ARG A 52 8.37 -14.59 -0.81
CA ARG A 52 9.64 -15.35 -0.84
C ARG A 52 9.40 -16.85 -0.84
N ALA A 53 8.48 -17.32 -0.01
CA ALA A 53 8.16 -18.74 0.09
C ALA A 53 7.33 -19.19 -1.13
N ASP A 54 6.41 -18.35 -1.58
CA ASP A 54 5.56 -18.62 -2.75
C ASP A 54 6.37 -18.77 -4.01
N VAL A 55 7.35 -17.89 -4.24
CA VAL A 55 8.27 -17.99 -5.39
C VAL A 55 9.03 -19.32 -5.38
N CYS A 56 9.48 -19.79 -4.22
CA CYS A 56 10.11 -21.12 -4.12
C CYS A 56 9.15 -22.23 -4.55
N ARG A 57 7.90 -22.20 -4.07
CA ARG A 57 6.86 -23.19 -4.41
C ARG A 57 6.55 -23.16 -5.90
N ILE A 58 6.38 -21.98 -6.49
CA ILE A 58 6.12 -21.77 -7.92
C ILE A 58 7.28 -22.29 -8.79
N LEU A 59 8.52 -22.09 -8.34
CA LEU A 59 9.73 -22.57 -9.02
C LEU A 59 10.06 -24.04 -8.70
N GLU A 60 9.20 -24.73 -7.93
CA GLU A 60 9.36 -26.13 -7.53
C GLU A 60 10.68 -26.40 -6.77
N VAL A 61 11.11 -25.45 -5.92
CA VAL A 61 12.29 -25.57 -5.06
C VAL A 61 11.92 -25.48 -3.57
N ASP A 62 12.73 -26.13 -2.71
CA ASP A 62 12.47 -26.15 -1.27
C ASP A 62 12.53 -24.74 -0.63
N PRO A 63 11.43 -24.22 -0.08
CA PRO A 63 11.42 -22.93 0.60
C PRO A 63 12.39 -22.87 1.79
N GLY A 64 12.57 -23.96 2.53
CA GLY A 64 13.45 -24.02 3.70
C GLY A 64 14.92 -23.75 3.35
N GLN A 65 15.34 -24.13 2.14
CA GLN A 65 16.69 -23.93 1.64
C GLN A 65 16.85 -22.59 0.90
N TYR A 66 15.86 -22.18 0.10
CA TYR A 66 16.03 -21.11 -0.89
C TYR A 66 15.38 -19.78 -0.53
N ALA A 67 14.30 -19.74 0.28
CA ALA A 67 13.51 -18.52 0.48
C ALA A 67 14.32 -17.35 1.07
N ARG A 68 15.32 -17.63 1.93
CA ARG A 68 16.21 -16.61 2.50
C ARG A 68 17.08 -15.89 1.46
N ARG A 69 17.27 -16.50 0.29
CA ARG A 69 18.07 -15.97 -0.82
C ARG A 69 17.22 -15.28 -1.88
N ILE A 70 15.90 -15.42 -1.80
CA ILE A 70 14.95 -14.78 -2.69
C ILE A 70 14.52 -13.46 -2.05
N VAL A 71 14.59 -12.39 -2.83
CA VAL A 71 14.08 -11.07 -2.47
C VAL A 71 13.12 -10.63 -3.57
N PRO A 72 11.80 -10.78 -3.39
CA PRO A 72 10.82 -10.25 -4.33
C PRO A 72 11.00 -8.74 -4.46
N THR A 73 11.08 -8.26 -5.70
CA THR A 73 11.29 -6.85 -6.04
C THR A 73 10.22 -6.30 -6.96
N GLY A 74 9.32 -7.14 -7.45
CA GLY A 74 8.16 -6.67 -8.17
C GLY A 74 7.16 -7.77 -8.50
N VAL A 75 5.94 -7.35 -8.79
CA VAL A 75 4.88 -8.19 -9.33
C VAL A 75 4.28 -7.47 -10.52
N SER A 76 4.09 -8.20 -11.62
CA SER A 76 3.36 -7.71 -12.80
C SER A 76 2.08 -8.51 -12.94
N TYR A 77 0.95 -7.83 -12.88
CA TYR A 77 -0.39 -8.39 -13.07
C TYR A 77 -0.84 -8.19 -14.52
N SER A 78 -1.54 -9.17 -15.04
CA SER A 78 -2.07 -9.12 -16.41
C SER A 78 -3.42 -9.81 -16.48
N THR A 79 -4.32 -9.25 -17.28
CA THR A 79 -5.56 -9.91 -17.68
C THR A 79 -5.39 -10.47 -19.08
N GLY A 80 -5.52 -11.79 -19.23
CA GLY A 80 -5.49 -12.47 -20.51
C GLY A 80 -6.69 -12.11 -21.39
N THR A 81 -6.59 -12.37 -22.68
CA THR A 81 -7.71 -12.18 -23.63
C THR A 81 -8.91 -13.08 -23.34
N ASP A 82 -8.68 -14.13 -22.57
CA ASP A 82 -9.70 -15.06 -22.05
C ASP A 82 -10.35 -14.57 -20.75
N GLY A 83 -9.99 -13.38 -20.27
CA GLY A 83 -10.54 -12.77 -19.05
C GLY A 83 -9.91 -13.28 -17.76
N TYR A 84 -8.92 -14.17 -17.83
CA TYR A 84 -8.22 -14.67 -16.64
C TYR A 84 -7.15 -13.68 -16.19
N GLU A 85 -7.13 -13.38 -14.90
CA GLU A 85 -6.06 -12.63 -14.29
C GLU A 85 -4.89 -13.55 -13.93
N GLY A 86 -3.67 -13.03 -14.03
CA GLY A 86 -2.46 -13.75 -13.65
C GLY A 86 -1.35 -12.79 -13.26
N ALA A 87 -0.29 -13.36 -12.70
CA ALA A 87 0.85 -12.58 -12.25
C ALA A 87 2.21 -13.24 -12.51
N ILE A 88 3.23 -12.41 -12.66
CA ILE A 88 4.64 -12.79 -12.65
C ILE A 88 5.32 -12.06 -11.49
N ILE A 89 6.06 -12.80 -10.67
CA ILE A 89 6.84 -12.25 -9.55
C ILE A 89 8.31 -12.16 -9.98
N THR A 90 8.86 -10.95 -9.92
CA THR A 90 10.28 -10.66 -10.17
C THR A 90 11.03 -10.62 -8.85
N CYS A 91 12.14 -11.35 -8.77
CA CYS A 91 12.96 -11.43 -7.58
C CYS A 91 14.44 -11.20 -7.89
N GLU A 92 15.17 -10.68 -6.91
CA GLU A 92 16.62 -10.85 -6.84
C GLU A 92 16.94 -12.13 -6.07
N TYR A 93 17.81 -12.95 -6.64
CA TYR A 93 18.35 -14.16 -6.02
C TYR A 93 19.81 -13.96 -5.64
N HIS A 94 20.13 -14.16 -4.36
CA HIS A 94 21.48 -14.04 -3.83
C HIS A 94 22.29 -15.33 -4.04
N MET A 95 23.37 -15.23 -4.81
CA MET A 95 24.28 -16.34 -5.05
C MET A 95 25.16 -16.62 -3.83
N PRO A 96 25.12 -17.83 -3.25
CA PRO A 96 25.78 -18.10 -1.96
C PRO A 96 27.30 -18.08 -2.03
N LYS A 97 27.90 -18.35 -3.19
CA LYS A 97 29.37 -18.43 -3.35
C LYS A 97 30.00 -17.12 -3.78
N SER A 98 29.40 -16.44 -4.76
CA SER A 98 29.96 -15.20 -5.33
C SER A 98 29.54 -13.93 -4.61
N GLY A 99 28.47 -13.98 -3.78
CA GLY A 99 27.88 -12.80 -3.16
C GLY A 99 27.15 -11.88 -4.14
N THR A 100 27.08 -12.24 -5.42
CA THR A 100 26.36 -11.48 -6.46
C THR A 100 24.86 -11.77 -6.43
N THR A 101 24.06 -10.89 -7.01
CA THR A 101 22.64 -11.12 -7.25
C THR A 101 22.36 -11.44 -8.71
N THR A 102 21.30 -12.19 -8.98
CA THR A 102 20.73 -12.36 -10.32
C THR A 102 19.22 -12.14 -10.26
N THR A 103 18.63 -11.64 -11.34
CA THR A 103 17.17 -11.48 -11.42
C THR A 103 16.55 -12.77 -11.93
N ILE A 104 15.54 -13.27 -11.21
CA ILE A 104 14.70 -14.38 -11.63
C ILE A 104 13.25 -13.92 -11.71
N ASN A 105 12.49 -14.49 -12.64
CA ASN A 105 11.05 -14.29 -12.75
C ASN A 105 10.37 -15.64 -12.60
N THR A 106 9.21 -15.67 -11.95
CA THR A 106 8.35 -16.85 -11.98
C THR A 106 7.74 -17.02 -13.37
N PRO A 107 7.29 -18.24 -13.73
CA PRO A 107 6.28 -18.41 -14.77
C PRO A 107 5.04 -17.55 -14.48
N LEU A 108 4.28 -17.24 -15.53
CA LEU A 108 2.95 -16.66 -15.40
C LEU A 108 1.99 -17.73 -14.90
N LEU A 109 1.44 -17.56 -13.71
CA LEU A 109 0.31 -18.35 -13.21
C LEU A 109 -0.95 -17.48 -13.10
N ARG A 110 -2.11 -18.14 -13.09
CA ARG A 110 -3.43 -17.49 -13.06
C ARG A 110 -4.02 -17.49 -11.65
N PHE A 111 -4.86 -16.53 -11.36
CA PHE A 111 -5.75 -16.58 -10.20
C PHE A 111 -6.89 -17.57 -10.48
N PRO A 112 -7.16 -18.52 -9.56
CA PRO A 112 -8.38 -19.33 -9.61
C PRO A 112 -9.64 -18.45 -9.67
N GLN A 113 -10.60 -18.83 -10.50
CA GLN A 113 -11.95 -18.22 -10.57
C GLN A 113 -13.04 -19.16 -10.07
N ALA A 114 -12.71 -20.43 -9.85
CA ALA A 114 -13.59 -21.47 -9.32
C ALA A 114 -12.79 -22.50 -8.51
N ASP A 115 -13.44 -23.17 -7.57
CA ASP A 115 -12.80 -24.09 -6.63
C ASP A 115 -12.07 -25.25 -7.32
N GLU A 116 -12.55 -25.71 -8.48
CA GLU A 116 -11.91 -26.82 -9.22
C GLU A 116 -10.56 -26.44 -9.83
N GLN A 117 -10.23 -25.15 -9.89
CA GLN A 117 -8.96 -24.64 -10.40
C GLN A 117 -7.88 -24.57 -9.32
N VAL A 118 -8.28 -24.59 -8.04
CA VAL A 118 -7.36 -24.49 -6.90
C VAL A 118 -6.45 -25.71 -6.88
N GLY A 119 -5.13 -25.46 -6.84
CA GLY A 119 -4.11 -26.50 -6.81
C GLY A 119 -3.74 -27.11 -8.17
N LEU A 120 -4.34 -26.65 -9.28
CA LEU A 120 -3.90 -27.04 -10.62
C LEU A 120 -2.58 -26.33 -10.99
N PRO A 121 -1.67 -26.96 -11.79
CA PRO A 121 -0.32 -26.43 -12.06
C PRO A 121 -0.25 -25.04 -12.71
N SER A 122 -1.31 -24.59 -13.38
CA SER A 122 -1.35 -23.28 -14.07
C SER A 122 -1.95 -22.16 -13.21
N TYR A 123 -2.28 -22.45 -11.95
CA TYR A 123 -2.95 -21.54 -11.04
C TYR A 123 -2.15 -21.36 -9.76
N PHE A 124 -2.29 -20.20 -9.13
CA PHE A 124 -1.73 -19.98 -7.80
C PHE A 124 -2.41 -20.88 -6.76
N SER A 125 -1.67 -21.23 -5.70
CA SER A 125 -2.29 -21.78 -4.50
C SER A 125 -3.11 -20.70 -3.79
N GLU A 126 -4.06 -21.12 -2.97
CA GLU A 126 -4.86 -20.20 -2.13
C GLU A 126 -3.97 -19.26 -1.29
N GLU A 127 -2.95 -19.81 -0.63
CA GLU A 127 -1.97 -19.03 0.15
C GLU A 127 -1.25 -17.97 -0.72
N THR A 128 -0.85 -18.33 -1.95
CA THR A 128 -0.15 -17.37 -2.83
C THR A 128 -1.10 -16.30 -3.34
N GLU A 129 -2.34 -16.68 -3.65
CA GLU A 129 -3.38 -15.74 -4.06
C GLU A 129 -3.66 -14.72 -2.96
N GLU A 130 -3.80 -15.16 -1.71
CA GLU A 130 -4.01 -14.29 -0.54
C GLU A 130 -2.87 -13.27 -0.42
N HIS A 131 -1.62 -13.71 -0.43
CA HIS A 131 -0.46 -12.81 -0.35
C HIS A 131 -0.39 -11.80 -1.50
N LEU A 132 -0.75 -12.20 -2.72
CA LEU A 132 -0.80 -11.29 -3.87
C LEU A 132 -1.92 -10.26 -3.74
N ARG A 133 -3.10 -10.66 -3.25
CA ARG A 133 -4.24 -9.76 -3.01
C ARG A 133 -3.95 -8.78 -1.88
N ASP A 134 -3.31 -9.23 -0.81
CA ASP A 134 -2.84 -8.38 0.28
C ASP A 134 -1.86 -7.32 -0.24
N LEU A 135 -0.94 -7.72 -1.12
CA LEU A 135 0.00 -6.78 -1.72
C LEU A 135 -0.70 -5.75 -2.62
N ILE A 136 -1.73 -6.15 -3.38
CA ILE A 136 -2.56 -5.21 -4.16
C ILE A 136 -3.25 -4.23 -3.21
N HIS A 137 -3.86 -4.73 -2.13
CA HIS A 137 -4.57 -3.91 -1.16
C HIS A 137 -3.63 -2.88 -0.51
N GLU A 138 -2.45 -3.29 -0.05
CA GLU A 138 -1.47 -2.37 0.53
C GLU A 138 -0.92 -1.36 -0.50
N ALA A 139 -0.79 -1.74 -1.78
CA ALA A 139 -0.42 -0.81 -2.83
C ALA A 139 -1.49 0.25 -3.09
N VAL A 140 -2.77 -0.13 -3.07
CA VAL A 140 -3.90 0.81 -3.20
C VAL A 140 -3.91 1.78 -2.01
N ARG A 141 -3.81 1.26 -0.78
CA ARG A 141 -3.72 2.10 0.43
C ARG A 141 -2.58 3.12 0.35
N TYR A 142 -1.41 2.69 -0.13
CA TYR A 142 -0.26 3.57 -0.32
C TYR A 142 -0.54 4.69 -1.36
N LEU A 143 -1.16 4.34 -2.49
CA LEU A 143 -1.55 5.31 -3.53
C LEU A 143 -2.63 6.29 -3.06
N GLU A 144 -3.50 5.86 -2.14
CA GLU A 144 -4.51 6.69 -1.47
C GLU A 144 -3.93 7.59 -0.37
N GLY A 145 -2.66 7.43 -0.02
CA GLY A 145 -1.94 8.30 0.91
C GLY A 145 -1.69 7.71 2.29
N HIS A 146 -2.02 6.44 2.53
CA HIS A 146 -1.63 5.73 3.75
C HIS A 146 -0.16 5.31 3.65
N ARG A 147 0.75 6.23 4.00
CA ARG A 147 2.20 6.04 3.95
C ARG A 147 2.74 5.96 5.38
N GLY A 148 3.87 5.26 5.55
CA GLY A 148 4.48 4.97 6.87
C GLY A 148 5.09 6.17 7.60
N GLN A 149 4.65 7.40 7.30
CA GLN A 149 4.91 8.53 8.16
C GLN A 149 4.04 8.35 9.40
N GLY A 150 4.65 7.94 10.52
CA GLY A 150 4.01 7.99 11.84
C GLY A 150 3.28 9.33 11.96
N GLY A 151 2.00 9.29 12.35
CA GLY A 151 1.11 10.42 12.24
C GLY A 151 1.78 11.68 12.80
N LEU A 152 1.72 12.78 12.06
CA LEU A 152 2.25 14.08 12.52
C LEU A 152 1.55 14.58 13.81
N PHE A 153 0.60 13.81 14.34
CA PHE A 153 -0.18 14.03 15.55
C PHE A 153 -0.17 12.84 16.53
N ASP A 154 0.67 11.81 16.34
CA ASP A 154 0.81 10.72 17.32
C ASP A 154 1.77 11.07 18.47
N ASP A 155 1.73 12.32 18.93
CA ASP A 155 2.30 12.75 20.20
C ASP A 155 1.21 13.42 21.04
N GLU A 156 0.21 12.66 21.45
CA GLU A 156 -0.52 12.96 22.69
C GLU A 156 -0.53 11.72 23.58
N GLY A 157 0.56 11.59 24.31
CA GLY A 157 0.59 10.82 25.56
C GLY A 157 -0.57 11.19 26.48
N GLN A 158 -1.03 10.19 27.22
CA GLN A 158 -2.11 10.26 28.21
C GLN A 158 -2.09 11.53 29.12
N ASN A 159 -3.10 12.38 28.95
CA ASN A 159 -4.09 12.92 29.92
C ASN A 159 -3.62 13.43 31.33
N PRO A 160 -4.20 14.54 31.88
CA PRO A 160 -5.64 14.55 32.17
C PRO A 160 -6.40 15.90 32.12
N ARG A 161 -7.72 15.77 31.93
CA ARG A 161 -8.82 16.57 32.51
C ARG A 161 -8.60 18.08 32.63
N ASN A 162 -9.26 18.83 31.75
CA ASN A 162 -10.03 19.99 32.22
C ASN A 162 -11.48 19.84 31.79
N VAL A 163 -12.29 19.42 32.76
CA VAL A 163 -13.74 19.43 32.72
C VAL A 163 -14.15 20.89 32.62
N THR A 164 -14.87 21.28 31.57
CA THR A 164 -15.66 22.50 31.59
C THR A 164 -16.79 22.29 32.60
N PRO A 165 -16.89 23.08 33.69
CA PRO A 165 -18.10 23.10 34.49
C PRO A 165 -19.09 23.99 33.73
N GLU A 166 -19.97 23.35 32.96
CA GLU A 166 -21.25 23.95 32.65
C GLU A 166 -22.13 23.79 33.88
N ASP A 167 -22.26 24.84 34.71
CA ASP A 167 -23.54 25.16 35.35
C ASP A 167 -23.58 26.52 36.09
N SER A 168 -24.52 27.37 35.61
CA SER A 168 -25.36 28.34 36.35
C SER A 168 -24.81 29.71 36.83
N PRO A 169 -25.67 30.73 37.10
CA PRO A 169 -26.86 31.21 36.37
C PRO A 169 -26.94 32.76 36.23
N VAL A 170 -27.79 33.22 35.30
CA VAL A 170 -28.55 34.50 35.19
C VAL A 170 -28.30 35.63 36.23
N ARG A 171 -28.02 36.87 35.78
CA ARG A 171 -28.86 38.09 36.03
C ARG A 171 -28.32 39.41 35.46
N LEU A 172 -29.24 40.08 34.75
CA LEU A 172 -29.49 41.50 34.49
C LEU A 172 -28.62 42.62 35.12
N ALA A 173 -28.39 43.61 34.26
CA ALA A 173 -28.64 45.06 34.42
C ALA A 173 -27.46 46.04 34.63
N ALA A 174 -27.46 46.99 33.68
CA ALA A 174 -27.38 48.44 33.87
C ALA A 174 -26.02 49.17 33.92
N VAL A 175 -25.87 50.01 32.89
CA VAL A 175 -25.54 51.44 32.96
C VAL A 175 -24.13 51.84 33.37
N GLY A 176 -23.50 52.66 32.51
CA GLY A 176 -22.61 53.72 32.99
C GLY A 176 -21.42 54.05 32.12
N GLN A 177 -21.65 54.90 31.12
CA GLN A 177 -20.80 56.03 30.68
C GLN A 177 -19.26 55.94 30.82
N SER A 178 -18.62 56.26 29.68
CA SER A 178 -17.83 57.49 29.46
C SER A 178 -16.43 57.20 28.96
N GLY A 179 -16.02 57.92 27.91
CA GLY A 179 -14.63 57.97 27.45
C GLY A 179 -14.49 57.85 25.95
N SER A 180 -14.95 58.89 25.25
CA SER A 180 -14.45 59.28 23.93
C SER A 180 -12.92 59.31 23.90
N ASP A 181 -12.29 58.80 22.83
CA ASP A 181 -11.66 59.69 21.85
C ASP A 181 -11.09 58.95 20.61
N MET A 182 -11.67 59.34 19.47
CA MET A 182 -11.07 59.53 18.14
C MET A 182 -9.53 59.55 18.09
N LYS A 183 -8.90 58.77 17.18
CA LYS A 183 -8.65 59.12 15.75
C LYS A 183 -7.51 58.28 15.13
N GLN A 184 -7.79 57.75 13.93
CA GLN A 184 -6.82 57.53 12.83
C GLN A 184 -6.09 58.87 12.52
N ILE A 185 -4.94 59.03 11.87
CA ILE A 185 -4.46 58.55 10.55
C ILE A 185 -3.02 59.09 10.35
N ALA A 186 -2.23 58.36 9.56
CA ALA A 186 -1.24 58.80 8.56
C ALA A 186 -0.07 59.76 8.91
N GLY A 187 1.12 59.32 8.46
CA GLY A 187 2.37 60.07 8.37
C GLY A 187 3.52 59.14 8.06
#